data_AF-A0A0F3IKX5-F1
#
_entry.id   AF-A0A0F3IKX5-F1
#
_cell.length_a   1.000
_cell.length_b   1.000
_cell.length_c   1.000
_cell.angle_alpha   90.00
_cell.angle_beta   90.00
_cell.angle_gamma   90.00
#
_symmetry.space_group_name_H-M   'P 1'
#
loop_
_entity.id
_entity.type
_entity.pdbx_description
1 polymer ?
#
loop_
_entity_poly.entity_id
_entity_poly.type
_entity_poly.pdbx_seq_one_letter_code
_entity_poly.pdbx_strand_id
1 'polypeptide(L)'
;MFLKNQWYAVAWDSDIGGKPVGRTICGEKIVFYRKRDRSLVALEDCCPHRLFPLSQGFVHEDRLVCGYHGLTFADSGQCVHMPSQDTINPNAHIRAYPVIERYR
;
A
#
# COMPACT_ATOMS: atom_id res chain seq x y z
N MET A 1 -8.05 11.01 20.24
CA MET A 1 -6.71 10.42 20.48
C MET A 1 -6.80 8.91 20.28
N PHE A 2 -5.88 8.27 19.54
CA PHE A 2 -5.90 6.82 19.27
C PHE A 2 -4.70 6.12 19.91
N LEU A 3 -4.86 4.86 20.32
CA LEU A 3 -3.78 4.00 20.84
C LEU A 3 -3.05 3.30 19.68
N LYS A 4 -2.10 4.00 19.04
CA LYS A 4 -1.48 3.53 17.80
C LYS A 4 -0.55 2.31 17.94
N ASN A 5 -0.05 2.02 19.14
CA ASN A 5 0.88 0.91 19.37
C ASN A 5 0.15 -0.38 19.76
N GLN A 6 -0.88 -0.76 18.98
CA GLN A 6 -1.72 -1.94 19.19
C GLN A 6 -2.06 -2.58 17.83
N TRP A 7 -2.39 -3.87 17.84
CA TRP A 7 -2.96 -4.54 16.66
C TRP A 7 -4.44 -4.21 16.51
N TYR A 8 -4.86 -3.89 15.29
CA TYR A 8 -6.26 -3.63 14.93
C TYR A 8 -6.69 -4.61 13.84
N ALA A 9 -7.89 -5.18 13.97
CA ALA A 9 -8.51 -5.93 12.88
C ALA A 9 -9.03 -4.94 11.82
N VAL A 10 -8.67 -5.15 10.55
CA VAL A 10 -8.89 -4.16 9.47
C VAL A 10 -9.76 -4.67 8.31
N ALA A 11 -9.80 -6.00 8.12
CA ALA A 11 -10.47 -6.65 7.01
C ALA A 11 -10.58 -8.17 7.27
N TRP A 12 -11.50 -8.83 6.58
CA TRP A 12 -11.54 -10.29 6.44
C TRP A 12 -10.60 -10.76 5.32
N ASP A 13 -10.22 -12.04 5.31
CA ASP A 13 -9.37 -12.60 4.25
C ASP A 13 -9.95 -12.38 2.84
N SER A 14 -11.29 -12.46 2.76
CA SER A 14 -12.09 -12.37 1.55
C SER A 14 -12.22 -10.95 1.02
N ASP A 15 -11.97 -9.95 1.86
CA ASP A 15 -12.02 -8.55 1.45
C ASP A 15 -10.81 -8.18 0.58
N ILE A 16 -9.70 -8.92 0.70
CA ILE A 16 -8.40 -8.59 0.08
C ILE A 16 -7.95 -9.70 -0.87
N GLY A 17 -8.31 -9.56 -2.14
CA GLY A 17 -7.90 -10.50 -3.20
C GLY A 17 -8.12 -10.01 -4.63
N GLY A 18 -8.64 -8.79 -4.81
CA GLY A 18 -8.87 -8.17 -6.10
C GLY A 18 -8.07 -6.86 -6.23
N LYS A 19 -8.78 -5.75 -6.39
CA LYS A 19 -8.19 -4.41 -6.40
C LYS A 19 -7.60 -4.05 -5.01
N PRO A 20 -6.61 -3.14 -4.94
CA PRO A 20 -6.17 -2.58 -3.68
C PRO A 20 -7.34 -2.01 -2.87
N VAL A 21 -7.30 -2.18 -1.55
CA VAL A 21 -8.39 -1.81 -0.64
C VAL A 21 -7.92 -0.72 0.30
N GLY A 22 -8.56 0.45 0.24
CA GLY A 22 -8.29 1.56 1.17
C GLY A 22 -9.11 1.45 2.46
N ARG A 23 -8.50 1.78 3.60
CA ARG A 23 -9.15 1.97 4.91
C ARG A 23 -8.52 3.15 5.64
N THR A 24 -9.31 3.80 6.49
CA THR A 24 -8.79 4.76 7.46
C THR A 24 -8.78 4.12 8.85
N ILE A 25 -7.59 3.93 9.42
CA ILE A 25 -7.40 3.29 10.73
C ILE A 25 -6.65 4.27 11.62
N CYS A 26 -7.24 4.61 12.77
CA CYS A 26 -6.67 5.59 13.70
C CYS A 26 -6.30 6.94 13.02
N GLY A 27 -7.09 7.36 12.02
CA GLY A 27 -6.88 8.58 11.24
C GLY A 27 -5.83 8.47 10.12
N GLU A 28 -5.20 7.32 9.94
CA GLU A 28 -4.21 7.06 8.88
C GLU A 28 -4.88 6.35 7.71
N LYS A 29 -4.63 6.83 6.48
CA LYS A 29 -5.14 6.18 5.26
C LYS A 29 -4.16 5.08 4.86
N ILE A 30 -4.64 3.86 4.80
CA ILE A 30 -3.83 2.65 4.55
C ILE A 30 -4.46 1.87 3.40
N VAL A 31 -3.62 1.45 2.46
CA VAL A 31 -3.99 0.60 1.33
C VAL A 31 -3.46 -0.80 1.58
N PHE A 32 -4.34 -1.78 1.40
CA PHE A 32 -4.04 -3.19 1.54
C PHE A 32 -4.12 -3.88 0.18
N TYR A 33 -3.19 -4.77 -0.11
CA TYR A 33 -3.27 -5.65 -1.27
C TYR A 33 -2.60 -6.99 -0.99
N ARG A 34 -2.90 -7.97 -1.84
CA ARG A 34 -2.34 -9.31 -1.75
C ARG A 34 -1.40 -9.56 -2.92
N LYS A 35 -0.22 -10.10 -2.63
CA LYS A 35 0.72 -10.60 -3.65
C LYS A 35 0.27 -11.95 -4.19
N ARG A 36 0.91 -12.39 -5.27
CA ARG A 36 0.69 -13.71 -5.91
C ARG A 36 0.96 -14.88 -4.96
N ASP A 37 1.96 -14.76 -4.09
CA ASP A 37 2.29 -15.74 -3.04
C ASP A 37 1.32 -15.73 -1.84
N ARG A 38 0.22 -14.97 -1.96
CA ARG A 38 -0.82 -14.75 -0.94
C ARG A 38 -0.38 -13.90 0.26
N SER A 39 0.86 -13.44 0.33
CA SER A 39 1.29 -12.53 1.39
C SER A 39 0.54 -11.19 1.32
N LEU A 40 0.27 -10.64 2.50
CA LEU A 40 -0.50 -9.41 2.69
C LEU A 40 0.45 -8.22 2.82
N VAL A 41 0.15 -7.11 2.15
CA VAL A 41 0.91 -5.86 2.21
C VAL A 41 0.00 -4.72 2.64
N ALA A 42 0.52 -3.84 3.49
CA ALA A 42 -0.15 -2.63 3.96
C ALA A 42 0.79 -1.42 3.80
N LEU A 43 0.38 -0.45 2.99
CA LEU A 43 1.15 0.76 2.70
C LEU A 43 0.29 2.00 2.99
N GLU A 44 0.92 3.17 3.11
CA GLU A 44 0.20 4.44 3.14
C GLU A 44 -0.60 4.64 1.85
N ASP A 45 -1.87 5.02 1.99
CA ASP A 45 -2.76 5.25 0.85
C ASP A 45 -2.64 6.69 0.32
N CYS A 46 -1.41 7.09 -0.01
CA CYS A 46 -1.09 8.43 -0.46
C CYS A 46 0.18 8.44 -1.30
N CYS A 47 0.06 8.69 -2.60
CA CYS A 47 1.21 8.83 -3.48
C CYS A 47 1.98 10.12 -3.12
N PRO A 48 3.30 10.07 -2.83
CA PRO A 48 4.07 11.24 -2.39
C PRO A 48 4.24 12.29 -3.50
N HIS A 49 3.93 11.95 -4.75
CA HIS A 49 4.01 12.89 -5.87
C HIS A 49 2.89 13.95 -5.81
N ARG A 50 1.61 13.53 -5.77
CA ARG A 50 0.45 14.43 -5.79
C ARG A 50 -0.74 13.92 -4.97
N LEU A 51 -0.45 13.18 -3.90
CA LEU A 51 -1.41 12.70 -2.90
C LEU A 51 -2.54 11.82 -3.46
N PHE A 52 -2.32 11.20 -4.63
CA PHE A 52 -3.28 10.28 -5.22
C PHE A 52 -3.51 9.08 -4.29
N PRO A 53 -4.76 8.68 -4.01
CA PRO A 53 -5.05 7.48 -3.22
C PRO A 53 -4.58 6.24 -3.97
N LEU A 54 -3.54 5.58 -3.48
CA LEU A 54 -2.96 4.39 -4.10
C LEU A 54 -3.94 3.19 -4.11
N SER A 55 -4.94 3.20 -3.25
CA SER A 55 -6.08 2.27 -3.27
C SER A 55 -6.92 2.36 -4.55
N GLN A 56 -6.86 3.49 -5.26
CA GLN A 56 -7.45 3.65 -6.61
C GLN A 56 -6.48 3.28 -7.74
N GLY A 57 -5.29 2.78 -7.39
CA GLY A 57 -4.33 2.20 -8.34
C GLY A 57 -4.60 0.73 -8.61
N PHE A 58 -3.53 -0.01 -8.89
CA PHE A 58 -3.59 -1.45 -9.15
C PHE A 58 -2.29 -2.14 -8.73
N VAL A 59 -2.33 -3.47 -8.65
CA VAL A 59 -1.14 -4.28 -8.39
C VAL A 59 -0.59 -4.80 -9.70
N HIS A 60 0.71 -4.66 -9.91
CA HIS A 60 1.43 -5.23 -11.05
C HIS A 60 2.73 -5.86 -10.55
N GLU A 61 2.97 -7.13 -10.88
CA GLU A 61 4.16 -7.88 -10.44
C GLU A 61 4.43 -7.77 -8.93
N ASP A 62 3.39 -7.95 -8.11
CA ASP A 62 3.45 -7.86 -6.64
C ASP A 62 3.83 -6.48 -6.08
N ARG A 63 3.71 -5.43 -6.90
CA ARG A 63 3.98 -4.04 -6.53
C ARG A 63 2.76 -3.17 -6.72
N LEU A 64 2.65 -2.14 -5.89
CA LEU A 64 1.53 -1.20 -5.94
C LEU A 64 1.84 -0.08 -6.95
N VAL A 65 0.99 0.07 -7.96
CA VAL A 65 1.14 1.08 -9.00
C VAL A 65 0.14 2.21 -8.76
N CYS A 66 0.65 3.44 -8.66
CA CYS A 66 -0.17 4.64 -8.58
C CYS A 66 -0.96 4.84 -9.87
N GLY A 67 -2.29 4.91 -9.75
CA GLY A 67 -3.20 5.11 -10.88
C GLY A 67 -3.11 6.48 -11.56
N TYR A 68 -2.36 7.44 -11.00
CA TYR A 68 -2.23 8.77 -11.60
C TYR A 68 -1.08 8.85 -12.62
N HIS A 69 0.15 8.60 -12.18
CA HIS A 69 1.35 8.77 -13.00
C HIS A 69 2.25 7.52 -13.03
N GLY A 70 1.76 6.37 -12.53
CA GLY A 70 2.45 5.09 -12.63
C GLY A 70 3.66 4.90 -11.70
N LEU A 71 3.89 5.79 -10.73
CA LEU A 71 4.87 5.53 -9.67
C LEU A 71 4.57 4.17 -9.03
N THR A 72 5.56 3.31 -8.99
CA THR A 72 5.40 1.92 -8.50
C THR A 72 6.18 1.73 -7.22
N PHE A 73 5.53 1.12 -6.23
CA PHE A 73 6.05 0.94 -4.88
C PHE A 73 6.20 -0.55 -4.55
N ALA A 74 7.35 -0.90 -3.99
CA ALA A 74 7.56 -2.20 -3.37
C ALA A 74 6.73 -2.33 -2.06
N ASP A 75 6.68 -3.53 -1.51
CA ASP A 75 6.04 -3.84 -0.22
C ASP A 75 6.72 -3.18 0.98
N SER A 76 7.99 -2.78 0.84
CA SER A 76 8.69 -1.92 1.80
C SER A 76 8.23 -0.46 1.78
N GLY A 77 7.43 -0.08 0.77
CA GLY A 77 7.03 1.31 0.52
C GLY A 77 8.04 2.12 -0.30
N GLN A 78 9.20 1.56 -0.64
CA GLN A 78 10.16 2.23 -1.53
C GLN A 78 9.60 2.32 -2.97
N CYS A 79 9.69 3.50 -3.60
CA CYS A 79 9.43 3.61 -5.03
C CYS A 79 10.55 2.92 -5.82
N VAL A 80 10.16 2.03 -6.75
CA VAL A 80 11.08 1.19 -7.53
C VAL A 80 10.96 1.42 -9.04
N HIS A 81 9.99 2.22 -9.48
CA HIS A 81 9.86 2.62 -10.87
C HIS A 81 9.16 3.97 -11.00
N MET A 82 9.69 4.83 -11.88
CA MET A 82 9.20 6.17 -12.17
C MET A 82 9.06 6.33 -13.70
N PRO A 83 7.86 6.36 -14.27
CA PRO A 83 7.70 6.35 -15.73
C PRO A 83 8.33 7.54 -16.46
N SER A 84 8.53 8.67 -15.78
CA SER A 84 9.06 9.90 -16.37
C SER A 84 10.59 10.05 -16.28
N GLN A 85 11.31 9.09 -15.69
CA GLN A 85 12.75 9.19 -15.48
C GLN A 85 13.43 7.83 -15.24
N ASP A 86 14.70 7.73 -15.63
CA ASP A 86 15.47 6.49 -15.46
C ASP A 86 16.00 6.31 -14.03
N THR A 87 16.27 7.41 -13.32
CA THR A 87 16.80 7.36 -11.97
C THR A 87 15.67 7.30 -10.94
N ILE A 88 15.85 6.52 -9.88
CA ILE A 88 14.90 6.46 -8.77
C ILE A 88 15.27 7.55 -7.77
N ASN A 89 14.32 8.42 -7.42
CA ASN A 89 14.49 9.32 -6.29
C ASN A 89 14.43 8.51 -4.98
N PRO A 90 15.54 8.44 -4.19
CA PRO A 90 15.58 7.65 -2.96
C PRO A 90 14.61 8.16 -1.88
N ASN A 91 14.19 9.43 -1.97
CA ASN A 91 13.22 10.01 -1.04
C ASN A 91 11.78 9.70 -1.43
N ALA A 92 11.52 9.13 -2.61
CA ALA A 92 10.19 8.68 -2.99
C ALA A 92 9.87 7.36 -2.30
N HIS A 93 9.39 7.47 -1.07
CA HIS A 93 8.97 6.35 -0.25
C HIS A 93 7.63 6.66 0.40
N ILE A 94 6.88 5.63 0.70
CA ILE A 94 5.65 5.68 1.49
C ILE A 94 5.80 4.79 2.70
N ARG A 95 5.00 5.04 3.74
CA ARG A 95 5.06 4.22 4.95
C ARG A 95 4.58 2.79 4.65
N ALA A 96 5.36 1.80 5.07
CA ALA A 96 4.90 0.43 5.22
C ALA A 96 4.42 0.16 6.65
N TYR A 97 3.32 -0.58 6.79
CA TYR A 97 2.74 -0.94 8.08
C TYR A 97 2.97 -2.43 8.34
N PRO A 98 3.33 -2.82 9.59
CA PRO A 98 3.29 -4.22 9.99
C PRO A 98 1.87 -4.76 9.78
N VAL A 99 1.76 -5.88 9.07
CA VAL A 99 0.49 -6.53 8.80
C VAL A 99 0.66 -8.04 8.91
N ILE A 100 -0.34 -8.71 9.48
CA ILE A 100 -0.35 -10.16 9.62
C ILE A 100 -1.76 -10.70 9.44
N GLU A 101 -1.87 -11.84 8.77
CA GLU A 101 -3.11 -12.61 8.63
C GLU A 101 -3.12 -13.70 9.71
N ARG A 102 -4.15 -13.75 10.55
CA ARG A 102 -4.31 -14.74 11.63
C ARG A 102 -5.80 -15.06 11.85
N TYR A 103 -6.05 -16.23 12.46
CA TYR A 103 -7.35 -16.67 13.00
C TYR A 103 -8.43 -16.97 11.95
N ARG A 104 -8.11 -17.86 11.00
CA ARG A 104 -9.07 -18.36 10.03
C ARG A 104 -10.08 -19.33 10.64
#